data_AF-A0A2K3MWB8-F1
#
_entry.id   AF-A0A2K3MWB8-F1
#
_cell.length_a   1.000
_cell.length_b   1.000
_cell.length_c   1.000
_cell.angle_alpha   90.00
_cell.angle_beta   90.00
_cell.angle_gamma   90.00
#
_symmetry.space_group_name_H-M   'P 1'
#
loop_
_entity.id
_entity.type
_entity.pdbx_description
1 polymer ?
#
loop_
_entity_poly.entity_id
_entity_poly.type
_entity_poly.pdbx_seq_one_letter_code
_entity_poly.pdbx_strand_id
1 'polypeptide(L)'
;MAAGNFGSFSLMEPLSTKKSRRDRNMKESSRVSYMTEVMEPQIWKSFPEDLFEHVLARLPIATIIRFRVVCQQWNNLITSQGFSQHSCVQVSQAIPWFYITFEDNYRVMYDPFEERWYYDPNIFGIPILPVSSAGGLVCFFDFYYRDLYVCNSLTQCFKKLPAGSIKRWGRLGMTVNGIEGFKVLRLDDYVREYEIYDSVTKNWGHLAKVPECIKRPGYISFNPVSIDDTLYFMQTRPTGIVSCNTSTGVWTQHLIQAPLYSSNLELAESGGQIMLVGLLTENNVTCVCIWKVQKVTFLLKEVDRRQFSEFRGKSVSLACLGNKGLLLCYLTSNNMYYMVTYNVATRKWVKVCLPHGREPHAENRVLMHGTAFQPCLTAMP
;
A
#
# COMPACT_ATOMS: atom_id res chain seq x y z
N MET A 1 -19.30 4.30 24.93
CA MET A 1 -18.32 3.20 24.92
C MET A 1 -18.84 2.15 23.95
N ALA A 2 -18.34 2.13 22.71
CA ALA A 2 -18.60 1.03 21.79
C ALA A 2 -17.37 0.13 21.82
N ALA A 3 -17.54 -1.11 22.28
CA ALA A 3 -16.50 -2.11 22.29
C ALA A 3 -16.03 -2.34 20.84
N GLY A 4 -14.72 -2.18 20.60
CA GLY A 4 -14.14 -2.66 19.36
C GLY A 4 -14.32 -4.17 19.28
N ASN A 5 -14.92 -4.65 18.20
CA ASN A 5 -14.95 -6.09 17.93
C ASN A 5 -13.50 -6.54 17.68
N PHE A 6 -12.89 -7.18 18.67
CA PHE A 6 -11.69 -7.98 18.47
C PHE A 6 -12.12 -9.22 17.68
N GLY A 7 -11.92 -9.21 16.36
CA GLY A 7 -12.14 -10.39 15.53
C GLY A 7 -11.26 -11.55 16.02
N SER A 8 -11.74 -12.78 15.90
CA SER A 8 -10.89 -13.96 16.05
C SER A 8 -9.76 -13.89 15.03
N PHE A 9 -8.52 -14.15 15.43
CA PHE A 9 -7.38 -14.16 14.51
C PHE A 9 -7.55 -15.28 13.48
N SER A 10 -7.92 -14.92 12.25
CA SER A 10 -7.90 -15.85 11.11
C SER A 10 -6.50 -15.88 10.48
N LEU A 11 -5.96 -17.08 10.26
CA LEU A 11 -4.64 -17.28 9.67
C LEU A 11 -4.61 -16.73 8.23
N MET A 12 -3.59 -15.92 7.92
CA MET A 12 -3.34 -15.53 6.52
C MET A 12 -2.85 -16.73 5.73
N GLU A 13 -3.71 -17.26 4.87
CA GLU A 13 -3.37 -18.37 4.01
C GLU A 13 -2.66 -17.89 2.74
N PRO A 14 -1.53 -18.52 2.41
CA PRO A 14 -0.81 -18.18 1.21
C PRO A 14 -1.45 -18.77 -0.06
N LEU A 15 -1.45 -17.99 -1.14
CA LEU A 15 -1.94 -18.41 -2.44
C LEU A 15 -0.83 -19.04 -3.29
N SER A 16 -1.22 -19.98 -4.16
CA SER A 16 -0.30 -20.54 -5.17
C SER A 16 -0.12 -19.57 -6.34
N THR A 17 1.04 -19.61 -7.00
CA THR A 17 1.35 -18.82 -8.20
C THR A 17 1.73 -19.77 -9.34
N LYS A 18 1.24 -19.57 -10.57
CA LYS A 18 1.73 -20.30 -11.76
C LYS A 18 3.16 -19.84 -12.07
N LYS A 19 4.17 -20.66 -11.75
CA LYS A 19 5.55 -20.48 -12.24
C LYS A 19 5.67 -21.02 -13.66
N SER A 20 6.48 -20.38 -14.50
CA SER A 20 6.77 -20.88 -15.86
C SER A 20 7.48 -22.25 -15.78
N ARG A 21 7.22 -23.16 -16.73
CA ARG A 21 7.86 -24.50 -16.75
C ARG A 21 9.40 -24.43 -16.79
N ARG A 22 10.00 -23.31 -17.23
CA ARG A 22 11.45 -23.12 -17.26
C ARG A 22 12.07 -22.85 -15.88
N ASP A 23 11.32 -22.26 -14.94
CA ASP A 23 11.81 -21.97 -13.58
C ASP A 23 11.71 -23.17 -12.63
N ARG A 24 11.03 -24.25 -13.04
CA ARG A 24 10.96 -25.50 -12.26
C ARG A 24 12.27 -26.29 -12.27
N ASN A 25 13.11 -26.12 -13.29
CA ASN A 25 14.30 -26.95 -13.50
C ASN A 25 15.57 -26.40 -12.83
N MET A 26 15.50 -25.31 -12.06
CA MET A 26 16.68 -24.66 -11.47
C MET A 26 16.59 -24.46 -9.94
N LYS A 27 15.81 -25.31 -9.26
CA LYS A 27 15.80 -25.45 -7.79
C LYS A 27 15.65 -26.91 -7.36
N GLU A 28 16.53 -27.78 -7.87
CA GLU A 28 16.88 -29.00 -7.14
C GLU A 28 18.30 -28.81 -6.60
N SER A 29 18.39 -28.15 -5.43
CA SER A 29 19.61 -28.14 -4.63
C SER A 29 19.41 -29.12 -3.48
N SER A 30 20.30 -30.12 -3.48
CA SER A 30 20.81 -30.90 -2.34
C SER A 30 19.88 -31.06 -1.13
N ARG A 31 19.40 -32.30 -0.92
CA ARG A 31 18.92 -32.76 0.38
C ARG A 31 20.07 -32.74 1.39
N VAL A 32 20.28 -31.61 2.04
CA VAL A 32 21.07 -31.55 3.26
C VAL A 32 20.23 -32.20 4.36
N SER A 33 20.69 -33.35 4.85
CA SER A 33 20.18 -33.98 6.06
C SER A 33 20.49 -33.08 7.24
N TYR A 34 19.54 -32.24 7.65
CA TYR A 34 19.62 -31.58 8.94
C TYR A 34 19.53 -32.66 10.02
N MET A 35 20.65 -33.00 10.63
CA MET A 35 20.61 -33.65 11.92
C MET A 35 19.91 -32.67 12.86
N THR A 36 18.81 -33.10 13.46
CA THR A 36 18.09 -32.32 14.48
C THR A 36 19.00 -32.22 15.70
N GLU A 37 19.86 -31.20 15.74
CA GLU A 37 20.57 -30.84 16.97
C GLU A 37 19.52 -30.52 18.03
N VAL A 38 19.43 -31.40 19.03
CA VAL A 38 18.51 -31.23 20.15
C VAL A 38 19.05 -30.07 20.98
N MET A 39 18.33 -28.93 20.91
CA MET A 39 18.60 -27.73 21.68
C MET A 39 18.81 -28.07 23.17
N GLU A 40 19.91 -27.63 23.77
CA GLU A 40 20.22 -27.91 25.17
C GLU A 40 19.18 -27.29 26.12
N PRO A 41 18.37 -28.09 26.86
CA PRO A 41 17.23 -27.58 27.61
C PRO A 41 17.60 -26.56 28.70
N GLN A 42 18.82 -26.65 29.23
CA GLN A 42 19.27 -25.78 30.32
C GLN A 42 19.58 -24.35 29.85
N ILE A 43 20.10 -24.19 28.63
CA ILE A 43 20.37 -22.87 28.04
C ILE A 43 19.05 -22.15 27.73
N TRP A 44 18.09 -22.88 27.14
CA TRP A 44 16.83 -22.29 26.69
C TRP A 44 15.80 -22.09 27.81
N LYS A 45 15.86 -22.88 28.90
CA LYS A 45 15.04 -22.64 30.09
C LYS A 45 15.31 -21.30 30.75
N SER A 46 16.54 -20.79 30.67
CA SER A 46 16.96 -19.51 31.22
C SER A 46 17.08 -18.40 30.19
N PHE A 47 16.62 -18.61 28.96
CA PHE A 47 16.75 -17.60 27.92
C PHE A 47 15.86 -16.38 28.25
N PRO A 48 16.43 -15.17 28.35
CA PRO A 48 15.68 -13.97 28.73
C PRO A 48 14.53 -13.64 27.76
N GLU A 49 13.38 -13.25 28.30
CA GLU A 49 12.15 -12.97 27.52
C GLU A 49 12.28 -11.75 26.61
N ASP A 50 13.02 -10.73 27.06
CA ASP A 50 13.39 -9.55 26.28
C ASP A 50 14.17 -9.94 25.01
N LEU A 51 15.07 -10.92 25.09
CA LEU A 51 15.80 -11.40 23.91
C LEU A 51 14.88 -12.13 22.92
N PHE A 52 13.84 -12.83 23.39
CA PHE A 52 12.84 -13.39 22.48
C PHE A 52 12.12 -12.30 21.70
N GLU A 53 11.69 -11.22 22.37
CA GLU A 53 11.05 -10.08 21.70
C GLU A 53 11.96 -9.46 20.61
N HIS A 54 13.26 -9.32 20.89
CA HIS A 54 14.25 -8.83 19.92
C HIS A 54 14.47 -9.77 18.74
N VAL A 55 14.43 -11.08 18.96
CA VAL A 55 14.58 -12.07 17.87
C VAL A 55 13.32 -12.05 17.01
N LEU A 56 12.13 -12.10 17.62
CA LEU A 56 10.87 -12.12 16.89
C LEU A 56 10.64 -10.83 16.10
N ALA A 57 11.03 -9.67 16.64
CA ALA A 57 10.88 -8.39 15.95
C ALA A 57 11.66 -8.33 14.62
N ARG A 58 12.72 -9.15 14.46
CA ARG A 58 13.54 -9.19 13.24
C ARG A 58 13.04 -10.19 12.18
N LEU A 59 12.02 -10.98 12.50
CA LEU A 59 11.47 -11.95 11.56
C LEU A 59 10.56 -11.26 10.53
N PRO A 60 10.36 -11.86 9.34
CA PRO A 60 9.35 -11.40 8.40
C PRO A 60 7.97 -11.37 9.05
N ILE A 61 7.19 -10.32 8.78
CA ILE A 61 5.91 -10.09 9.47
C ILE A 61 4.91 -11.24 9.27
N ALA A 62 4.94 -11.88 8.11
CA ALA A 62 4.14 -13.07 7.83
C ALA A 62 4.45 -14.23 8.80
N THR A 63 5.72 -14.40 9.16
CA THR A 63 6.18 -15.41 10.12
C THR A 63 5.69 -15.07 11.53
N ILE A 64 5.81 -13.81 11.93
CA ILE A 64 5.34 -13.33 13.23
C ILE A 64 3.83 -13.59 13.38
N ILE A 65 3.04 -13.31 12.34
CA ILE A 65 1.59 -13.56 12.35
C ILE A 65 1.26 -15.04 12.55
N ARG A 66 2.00 -15.94 11.90
CA ARG A 66 1.84 -17.40 12.10
C ARG A 66 2.19 -17.84 13.51
N PHE A 67 3.18 -17.21 14.14
CA PHE A 67 3.55 -17.56 15.51
C PHE A 67 2.47 -17.27 16.55
N ARG A 68 1.61 -16.27 16.29
CA ARG A 68 0.49 -15.95 17.17
C ARG A 68 -0.54 -17.06 17.29
N VAL A 69 -0.64 -17.95 16.30
CA VAL A 69 -1.57 -19.08 16.33
C VAL A 69 -0.93 -20.37 16.86
N VAL A 70 0.35 -20.35 17.23
CA VAL A 70 1.07 -21.54 17.73
C VAL A 70 0.70 -21.84 19.18
N CYS A 71 0.79 -20.85 20.08
CA CYS A 71 0.31 -20.98 21.46
C CYS A 71 0.05 -19.61 22.11
N GLN A 72 -0.63 -19.61 23.27
CA GLN A 72 -0.99 -18.39 23.99
C GLN A 72 0.22 -17.55 24.42
N GLN A 73 1.31 -18.20 24.84
CA GLN A 73 2.53 -17.51 25.27
C GLN A 73 3.13 -16.66 24.13
N TRP A 74 3.26 -17.23 22.93
CA TRP A 74 3.78 -16.52 21.76
C TRP A 74 2.84 -15.41 21.31
N ASN A 75 1.53 -15.64 21.35
CA ASN A 75 0.56 -14.59 21.06
C ASN A 75 0.71 -13.42 22.04
N ASN A 76 0.76 -13.70 23.35
CA ASN A 76 0.89 -12.69 24.39
C ASN A 76 2.17 -11.86 24.20
N LEU A 77 3.30 -12.53 23.94
CA LEU A 77 4.59 -11.89 23.70
C LEU A 77 4.57 -10.98 22.47
N ILE A 78 3.99 -11.42 21.35
CA ILE A 78 3.88 -10.61 20.12
C ILE A 78 2.91 -9.42 20.30
N THR A 79 1.95 -9.54 21.21
CA THR A 79 1.04 -8.45 21.57
C THR A 79 1.54 -7.57 22.72
N SER A 80 2.73 -7.84 23.26
CA SER A 80 3.25 -7.10 24.41
C SER A 80 3.65 -5.67 24.04
N GLN A 81 3.68 -4.80 25.05
CA GLN A 81 4.19 -3.43 24.88
C GLN A 81 5.70 -3.42 24.59
N GLY A 82 6.47 -4.35 25.17
CA GLY A 82 7.90 -4.51 24.92
C GLY A 82 8.19 -4.83 23.45
N PHE A 83 7.51 -5.86 22.91
CA PHE A 83 7.61 -6.21 21.49
C PHE A 83 7.26 -5.04 20.58
N SER A 84 6.24 -4.26 20.95
CA SER A 84 5.84 -3.07 20.18
C SER A 84 6.93 -2.01 20.13
N GLN A 85 7.61 -1.76 21.25
CA GLN A 85 8.72 -0.81 21.31
C GLN A 85 9.92 -1.32 20.50
N HIS A 86 10.27 -2.60 20.62
CA HIS A 86 11.39 -3.20 19.88
C HIS A 86 11.15 -3.23 18.37
N SER A 87 9.95 -3.61 17.93
CA SER A 87 9.58 -3.65 16.50
C SER A 87 9.51 -2.25 15.87
N CYS A 88 8.98 -1.24 16.59
CA CYS A 88 8.89 0.12 16.09
C CYS A 88 10.24 0.86 16.03
N VAL A 89 11.12 0.64 17.02
CA VAL A 89 12.36 1.44 17.18
C VAL A 89 13.57 0.82 16.48
N GLN A 90 13.67 -0.51 16.41
CA GLN A 90 14.90 -1.19 15.95
C GLN A 90 14.80 -1.80 14.55
N VAL A 91 13.59 -2.04 14.02
CA VAL A 91 13.37 -2.71 12.73
C VAL A 91 12.67 -1.77 11.74
N SER A 92 13.22 -0.57 11.57
CA SER A 92 12.61 0.52 10.80
C SER A 92 12.69 0.36 9.26
N GLN A 93 12.87 -0.85 8.73
CA GLN A 93 13.04 -1.12 7.29
C GLN A 93 12.10 -2.19 6.73
N ALA A 94 10.93 -2.40 7.33
CA ALA A 94 9.98 -3.36 6.77
C ALA A 94 9.51 -2.87 5.38
N ILE A 95 9.72 -3.71 4.37
CA ILE A 95 9.31 -3.47 2.99
C ILE A 95 7.78 -3.32 2.96
N PRO A 96 7.21 -2.30 2.29
CA PRO A 96 5.77 -2.13 2.23
C PRO A 96 5.14 -3.29 1.47
N TRP A 97 3.93 -3.66 1.89
CA TRP A 97 3.10 -4.65 1.20
C TRP A 97 2.07 -3.93 0.32
N PHE A 98 1.53 -4.65 -0.64
CA PHE A 98 0.49 -4.12 -1.53
C PHE A 98 -0.82 -4.82 -1.23
N TYR A 99 -1.84 -4.05 -0.86
CA TYR A 99 -3.20 -4.53 -0.75
C TYR A 99 -3.92 -4.22 -2.06
N ILE A 100 -4.47 -5.25 -2.71
CA ILE A 100 -5.14 -5.12 -4.02
C ILE A 100 -6.53 -5.75 -3.94
N THR A 101 -7.50 -5.06 -4.53
CA THR A 101 -8.85 -5.55 -4.79
C THR A 101 -9.10 -5.59 -6.29
N PHE A 102 -9.55 -6.75 -6.76
CA PHE A 102 -10.00 -6.98 -8.13
C PHE A 102 -11.51 -6.69 -8.24
N GLU A 103 -12.01 -6.49 -9.46
CA GLU A 103 -13.42 -6.10 -9.72
C GLU A 103 -14.46 -7.06 -9.14
N ASP A 104 -14.13 -8.35 -8.99
CA ASP A 104 -15.00 -9.35 -8.38
C ASP A 104 -14.93 -9.36 -6.84
N ASN A 105 -14.44 -8.28 -6.24
CA ASN A 105 -14.18 -8.10 -4.81
C ASN A 105 -13.19 -9.11 -4.21
N TYR A 106 -12.39 -9.75 -5.07
CA TYR A 106 -11.29 -10.58 -4.63
C TYR A 106 -10.17 -9.71 -4.07
N ARG A 107 -9.84 -9.96 -2.80
CA ARG A 107 -8.91 -9.15 -2.03
C ARG A 107 -7.69 -9.96 -1.65
N VAL A 108 -6.52 -9.40 -1.92
CA VAL A 108 -5.24 -10.05 -1.68
C VAL A 108 -4.20 -9.05 -1.22
N MET A 109 -3.23 -9.56 -0.47
CA MET A 109 -2.05 -8.82 -0.06
C MET A 109 -0.82 -9.48 -0.68
N TYR A 110 0.07 -8.69 -1.28
CA TYR A 110 1.35 -9.14 -1.78
C TYR A 110 2.45 -8.76 -0.80
N ASP A 111 3.21 -9.77 -0.36
CA ASP A 111 4.45 -9.62 0.37
C ASP A 111 5.63 -9.69 -0.61
N PRO A 112 6.33 -8.56 -0.84
CA PRO A 112 7.45 -8.54 -1.78
C PRO A 112 8.70 -9.21 -1.23
N PHE A 113 8.82 -9.42 0.09
CA PHE A 113 9.97 -10.09 0.69
C PHE A 113 9.92 -11.60 0.45
N GLU A 114 8.77 -12.21 0.70
CA GLU A 114 8.51 -13.64 0.45
C GLU A 114 8.09 -13.92 -1.01
N GLU A 115 7.91 -12.87 -1.82
CA GLU A 115 7.31 -12.91 -3.16
C GLU A 115 5.98 -13.68 -3.20
N ARG A 116 5.14 -13.47 -2.18
CA ARG A 116 3.97 -14.32 -1.92
C ARG A 116 2.68 -13.52 -1.79
N TRP A 117 1.60 -14.09 -2.28
CA TRP A 117 0.25 -13.56 -2.11
C TRP A 117 -0.43 -14.20 -0.91
N TYR A 118 -1.20 -13.40 -0.19
CA TYR A 118 -2.03 -13.81 0.94
C TYR A 118 -3.48 -13.40 0.68
N TYR A 119 -4.42 -14.27 1.05
CA TYR A 119 -5.84 -13.94 0.96
C TYR A 119 -6.26 -13.00 2.09
N ASP A 120 -7.12 -12.02 1.79
CA ASP A 120 -7.86 -11.30 2.84
C ASP A 120 -9.06 -12.16 3.27
N PRO A 121 -9.19 -12.57 4.54
CA PRO A 121 -10.26 -13.45 5.01
C PRO A 121 -11.67 -12.83 5.02
N ASN A 122 -11.92 -11.81 4.20
CA ASN A 122 -13.19 -11.10 4.07
C ASN A 122 -13.70 -10.55 5.41
N ILE A 123 -12.83 -9.82 6.11
CA ILE A 123 -13.05 -9.32 7.48
C ILE A 123 -14.37 -8.53 7.62
N PHE A 124 -14.79 -7.85 6.55
CA PHE A 124 -15.94 -6.95 6.57
C PHE A 124 -17.25 -7.59 6.16
N GLY A 125 -17.22 -8.75 5.49
CA GLY A 125 -18.43 -9.39 4.93
C GLY A 125 -19.15 -8.57 3.85
N ILE A 126 -18.59 -7.43 3.43
CA ILE A 126 -19.15 -6.51 2.43
C ILE A 126 -18.10 -6.12 1.37
N PRO A 127 -18.52 -5.77 0.15
CA PRO A 127 -17.63 -5.21 -0.86
C PRO A 127 -17.11 -3.83 -0.44
N ILE A 128 -15.80 -3.71 -0.31
CA ILE A 128 -15.10 -2.48 0.05
C ILE A 128 -13.83 -2.35 -0.79
N LEU A 129 -13.35 -1.12 -0.99
CA LEU A 129 -12.10 -0.88 -1.70
C LEU A 129 -11.06 -0.20 -0.80
N PRO A 130 -9.80 -0.62 -0.84
CA PRO A 130 -8.71 0.12 -0.23
C PRO A 130 -8.54 1.46 -0.96
N VAL A 131 -8.48 2.56 -0.21
CA VAL A 131 -8.37 3.91 -0.78
C VAL A 131 -7.07 4.60 -0.42
N SER A 132 -6.51 4.32 0.76
CA SER A 132 -5.28 4.93 1.23
C SER A 132 -4.71 4.14 2.41
N SER A 133 -3.45 4.40 2.78
CA SER A 133 -2.81 3.79 3.95
C SER A 133 -1.82 4.74 4.60
N ALA A 134 -1.68 4.63 5.93
CA ALA A 134 -0.77 5.41 6.75
C ALA A 134 -0.59 4.72 8.12
N GLY A 135 0.60 4.84 8.73
CA GLY A 135 0.85 4.30 10.08
C GLY A 135 0.65 2.78 10.22
N GLY A 136 0.67 2.04 9.10
CA GLY A 136 0.37 0.61 9.05
C GLY A 136 -1.10 0.23 9.12
N LEU A 137 -1.98 1.22 8.99
CA LEU A 137 -3.41 1.04 8.78
C LEU A 137 -3.75 1.24 7.30
N VAL A 138 -4.82 0.58 6.87
CA VAL A 138 -5.43 0.73 5.55
C VAL A 138 -6.83 1.31 5.73
N CYS A 139 -7.11 2.38 4.99
CA CYS A 139 -8.44 2.96 4.91
C CYS A 139 -9.20 2.33 3.75
N PHE A 140 -10.44 1.94 4.02
CA PHE A 140 -11.35 1.32 3.08
C PHE A 140 -12.62 2.15 2.93
N PHE A 141 -13.20 2.12 1.73
CA PHE A 141 -14.49 2.72 1.44
C PHE A 141 -15.49 1.67 1.00
N ASP A 142 -16.70 1.80 1.54
CA ASP A 142 -17.86 1.01 1.19
C ASP A 142 -18.76 1.78 0.21
N PHE A 143 -19.00 1.20 -0.97
CA PHE A 143 -19.80 1.85 -2.02
C PHE A 143 -21.31 1.85 -1.73
N TYR A 144 -21.78 0.90 -0.92
CA TYR A 144 -23.20 0.76 -0.62
C TYR A 144 -23.60 1.78 0.43
N TYR A 145 -22.95 1.75 1.59
CA TYR A 145 -23.29 2.62 2.71
C TYR A 145 -22.49 3.93 2.75
N ARG A 146 -21.49 4.10 1.86
CA ARG A 146 -20.62 5.29 1.75
C ARG A 146 -19.84 5.58 3.04
N ASP A 147 -19.61 4.51 3.79
CA ASP A 147 -18.89 4.50 5.05
C ASP A 147 -17.39 4.33 4.82
N LEU A 148 -16.62 4.83 5.77
CA LEU A 148 -15.18 4.66 5.81
C LEU A 148 -14.82 3.72 6.96
N TYR A 149 -13.91 2.81 6.68
CA TYR A 149 -13.35 1.90 7.66
C TYR A 149 -11.84 2.07 7.69
N VAL A 150 -11.26 2.00 8.88
CA VAL A 150 -9.81 1.94 9.05
C VAL A 150 -9.48 0.61 9.68
N CYS A 151 -8.53 -0.10 9.11
CA CYS A 151 -8.23 -1.48 9.49
C CYS A 151 -6.74 -1.75 9.47
N ASN A 152 -6.29 -2.50 10.47
CA ASN A 152 -5.04 -3.21 10.40
C ASN A 152 -5.30 -4.56 9.70
N SER A 153 -4.99 -4.65 8.41
CA SER A 153 -5.26 -5.86 7.61
C SER A 153 -4.50 -7.11 8.08
N LEU A 154 -3.44 -6.94 8.87
CA LEU A 154 -2.68 -8.06 9.42
C LEU A 154 -3.32 -8.63 10.67
N THR A 155 -3.85 -7.75 11.53
CA THR A 155 -4.48 -8.15 12.79
C THR A 155 -5.99 -8.28 12.70
N GLN A 156 -6.57 -7.87 11.57
CA GLN A 156 -8.01 -7.87 11.30
C GLN A 156 -8.83 -7.00 12.26
N CYS A 157 -8.14 -6.13 13.01
CA CYS A 157 -8.76 -5.11 13.83
C CYS A 157 -9.19 -3.96 12.93
N PHE A 158 -10.48 -3.64 12.93
CA PHE A 158 -11.03 -2.55 12.15
C PHE A 158 -11.97 -1.68 12.97
N LYS A 159 -12.20 -0.48 12.46
CA LYS A 159 -13.12 0.49 13.03
C LYS A 159 -13.84 1.23 11.93
N LYS A 160 -15.15 1.33 12.08
CA LYS A 160 -15.98 2.22 11.26
C LYS A 160 -15.79 3.66 11.74
N LEU A 161 -15.46 4.56 10.82
CA LEU A 161 -15.39 5.98 11.13
C LEU A 161 -16.81 6.56 11.26
N PRO A 162 -17.00 7.60 12.10
CA PRO A 162 -18.29 8.28 12.19
C PRO A 162 -18.68 8.83 10.82
N ALA A 163 -19.98 9.02 10.60
CA ALA A 163 -20.48 9.50 9.34
C ALA A 163 -20.16 10.99 9.17
N GLY A 164 -19.33 11.36 8.19
CA GLY A 164 -19.03 12.77 7.87
C GLY A 164 -20.17 13.49 7.15
N SER A 165 -19.99 14.79 6.89
CA SER A 165 -20.97 15.62 6.16
C SER A 165 -20.97 15.27 4.68
N ILE A 166 -19.80 14.93 4.12
CA ILE A 166 -19.68 14.54 2.73
C ILE A 166 -20.12 13.08 2.62
N LYS A 167 -21.08 12.80 1.73
CA LYS A 167 -21.58 11.43 1.47
C LYS A 167 -21.21 10.90 0.10
N ARG A 168 -20.81 11.76 -0.84
CA ARG A 168 -20.41 11.31 -2.18
C ARG A 168 -19.05 10.62 -2.13
N TRP A 169 -18.85 9.75 -3.11
CA TRP A 169 -17.53 9.27 -3.46
C TRP A 169 -16.71 10.43 -4.02
N GLY A 170 -15.42 10.46 -3.69
CA GLY A 170 -14.55 11.58 -4.00
C GLY A 170 -13.09 11.18 -3.81
N ARG A 171 -12.23 12.13 -3.48
CA ARG A 171 -10.81 11.83 -3.18
C ARG A 171 -10.64 11.61 -1.69
N LEU A 172 -9.95 10.53 -1.38
CA LEU A 172 -9.73 10.07 -0.01
C LEU A 172 -8.24 9.90 0.19
N GLY A 173 -7.73 10.29 1.35
CA GLY A 173 -6.34 10.10 1.71
C GLY A 173 -6.17 10.03 3.20
N MET A 174 -5.18 9.27 3.65
CA MET A 174 -4.86 9.10 5.06
C MET A 174 -3.43 9.53 5.32
N THR A 175 -3.23 10.23 6.43
CA THR A 175 -1.92 10.66 6.93
C THR A 175 -1.76 10.20 8.36
N VAL A 176 -0.51 10.11 8.82
CA VAL A 176 -0.21 9.84 10.23
C VAL A 176 0.68 10.96 10.75
N ASN A 177 0.33 11.52 11.90
CA ASN A 177 1.16 12.52 12.56
C ASN A 177 1.88 11.86 13.74
N GLY A 178 3.13 11.43 13.51
CA GLY A 178 3.94 10.78 14.54
C GLY A 178 3.26 9.53 15.13
N ILE A 179 3.23 9.46 16.46
CA ILE A 179 2.65 8.34 17.23
C ILE A 179 1.22 8.64 17.70
N GLU A 180 0.76 9.89 17.59
CA GLU A 180 -0.41 10.39 18.31
C GLU A 180 -1.75 10.13 17.62
N GLY A 181 -1.74 9.78 16.32
CA GLY A 181 -2.96 9.39 15.60
C GLY A 181 -2.85 9.56 14.10
N PHE A 182 -3.88 9.10 13.39
CA PHE A 182 -4.07 9.31 11.97
C PHE A 182 -5.17 10.35 11.67
N LYS A 183 -5.11 10.93 10.47
CA LYS A 183 -6.16 11.80 9.92
C LYS A 183 -6.63 11.25 8.58
N VAL A 184 -7.90 11.44 8.25
CA VAL A 184 -8.48 11.03 6.97
C VAL A 184 -9.11 12.24 6.28
N LEU A 185 -8.59 12.60 5.12
CA LEU A 185 -9.18 13.61 4.24
C LEU A 185 -10.26 12.98 3.38
N ARG A 186 -11.42 13.64 3.30
CA ARG A 186 -12.48 13.36 2.34
C ARG A 186 -12.76 14.62 1.53
N LEU A 187 -12.64 14.54 0.21
CA LEU A 187 -12.89 15.63 -0.74
C LEU A 187 -14.04 15.25 -1.69
N ASP A 188 -15.09 16.05 -1.73
CA ASP A 188 -16.07 16.07 -2.82
C ASP A 188 -15.55 16.98 -3.94
N ASP A 189 -15.19 16.39 -5.08
CA ASP A 189 -14.61 17.13 -6.19
C ASP A 189 -15.65 17.92 -7.02
N TYR A 190 -16.93 17.57 -6.90
CA TYR A 190 -18.03 18.25 -7.58
C TYR A 190 -18.40 19.54 -6.86
N VAL A 191 -18.62 19.47 -5.55
CA VAL A 191 -18.97 20.63 -4.71
C VAL A 191 -17.73 21.41 -4.26
N ARG A 192 -16.54 20.81 -4.40
CA ARG A 192 -15.24 21.37 -3.96
C ARG A 192 -15.19 21.62 -2.46
N GLU A 193 -15.78 20.70 -1.71
CA GLU A 193 -15.78 20.73 -0.25
C GLU A 193 -14.98 19.56 0.28
N TYR A 194 -14.30 19.77 1.39
CA TYR A 194 -13.54 18.74 2.06
C TYR A 194 -13.74 18.80 3.56
N GLU A 195 -13.56 17.66 4.19
CA GLU A 195 -13.55 17.51 5.65
C GLU A 195 -12.41 16.57 6.03
N ILE A 196 -11.88 16.75 7.23
CA ILE A 196 -10.75 15.95 7.73
C ILE A 196 -11.17 15.33 9.05
N TYR A 197 -11.17 14.01 9.10
CA TYR A 197 -11.34 13.25 10.34
C TYR A 197 -10.03 13.26 11.12
N ASP A 198 -10.14 13.42 12.43
CA ASP A 198 -9.03 13.30 13.37
C ASP A 198 -9.30 12.15 14.34
N SER A 199 -8.41 11.15 14.36
CA SER A 199 -8.55 9.98 15.23
C SER A 199 -8.40 10.27 16.73
N VAL A 200 -7.72 11.36 17.09
CA VAL A 200 -7.52 11.78 18.49
C VAL A 200 -8.80 12.36 19.04
N THR A 201 -9.41 13.30 18.31
CA THR A 201 -10.67 13.93 18.70
C THR A 201 -11.88 13.06 18.36
N LYS A 202 -11.68 12.04 17.51
CA LYS A 202 -12.69 11.10 16.99
C LYS A 202 -13.83 11.79 16.25
N ASN A 203 -13.56 12.94 15.65
CA ASN A 203 -14.54 13.78 14.98
C ASN A 203 -14.06 14.19 13.59
N TRP A 204 -15.04 14.46 12.72
CA TRP A 204 -14.79 15.20 11.49
C TRP A 204 -14.66 16.69 11.82
N GLY A 205 -13.64 17.32 11.25
CA GLY A 205 -13.51 18.78 11.26
C GLY A 205 -14.64 19.45 10.47
N HIS A 206 -14.68 20.78 10.56
CA HIS A 206 -15.67 21.56 9.81
C HIS A 206 -15.54 21.36 8.30
N LEU A 207 -16.68 21.38 7.62
CA LEU A 207 -16.74 21.35 6.17
C LEU A 207 -16.11 22.63 5.61
N ALA A 208 -15.03 22.47 4.85
CA ALA A 208 -14.26 23.56 4.28
C ALA A 208 -14.31 23.50 2.74
N LYS A 209 -14.12 24.65 2.09
CA LYS A 209 -14.05 24.72 0.63
C LYS A 209 -12.61 24.63 0.17
N VAL A 210 -12.38 23.89 -0.91
CA VAL A 210 -11.08 23.88 -1.59
C VAL A 210 -10.79 25.30 -2.10
N PRO A 211 -9.62 25.88 -1.78
CA PRO A 211 -9.27 27.24 -2.19
C PRO A 211 -9.33 27.43 -3.72
N GLU A 212 -9.70 28.63 -4.16
CA GLU A 212 -9.84 28.95 -5.60
C GLU A 212 -8.52 28.88 -6.39
N CYS A 213 -7.37 28.93 -5.69
CA CYS A 213 -6.06 28.71 -6.30
C CYS A 213 -5.92 27.29 -6.85
N ILE A 214 -6.65 26.31 -6.29
CA ILE A 214 -6.68 24.94 -6.79
C ILE A 214 -7.64 24.87 -7.98
N LYS A 215 -7.06 24.90 -9.18
CA LYS A 215 -7.80 24.83 -10.43
C LYS A 215 -8.21 23.39 -10.69
N ARG A 216 -9.49 23.18 -11.05
CA ARG A 216 -10.00 21.90 -11.56
C ARG A 216 -9.75 20.69 -10.64
N PRO A 217 -10.22 20.71 -9.38
CA PRO A 217 -9.99 19.63 -8.40
C PRO A 217 -10.55 18.26 -8.83
N GLY A 218 -11.54 18.20 -9.74
CA GLY A 218 -12.02 16.94 -10.33
C GLY A 218 -11.00 16.16 -11.18
N TYR A 219 -9.88 16.78 -11.56
CA TYR A 219 -8.80 16.15 -12.32
C TYR A 219 -7.64 15.66 -11.46
N ILE A 220 -7.83 15.65 -10.15
CA ILE A 220 -6.91 15.11 -9.16
C ILE A 220 -7.09 13.58 -9.09
N SER A 221 -5.98 12.84 -8.95
CA SER A 221 -5.95 11.37 -8.88
C SER A 221 -6.68 10.82 -7.64
N PHE A 222 -7.09 9.55 -7.73
CA PHE A 222 -7.71 8.83 -6.60
C PHE A 222 -6.71 8.23 -5.62
N ASN A 223 -5.46 8.03 -6.06
CA ASN A 223 -4.40 7.45 -5.25
C ASN A 223 -3.49 8.57 -4.76
N PRO A 224 -3.71 9.14 -3.56
CA PRO A 224 -2.75 10.06 -2.98
C PRO A 224 -1.55 9.31 -2.43
N VAL A 225 -0.49 10.07 -2.28
CA VAL A 225 0.71 9.70 -1.55
C VAL A 225 0.79 10.53 -0.29
N SER A 226 1.04 9.90 0.85
CA SER A 226 1.26 10.59 2.13
C SER A 226 2.75 10.76 2.38
N ILE A 227 3.17 11.98 2.69
CA ILE A 227 4.48 12.26 3.28
C ILE A 227 4.21 13.10 4.52
N ASP A 228 4.55 12.54 5.69
CA ASP A 228 4.23 13.11 6.99
C ASP A 228 2.72 13.41 7.10
N ASP A 229 2.36 14.68 7.36
CA ASP A 229 0.99 15.14 7.51
C ASP A 229 0.37 15.67 6.20
N THR A 230 1.07 15.53 5.08
CA THR A 230 0.68 16.12 3.80
C THR A 230 0.36 15.05 2.77
N LEU A 231 -0.83 15.16 2.18
CA LEU A 231 -1.26 14.34 1.05
C LEU A 231 -0.88 15.01 -0.26
N TYR A 232 -0.34 14.24 -1.19
CA TYR A 232 0.02 14.67 -2.53
C TYR A 232 -0.78 13.87 -3.55
N PHE A 233 -1.31 14.58 -4.54
CA PHE A 233 -2.11 13.99 -5.59
C PHE A 233 -1.58 14.41 -6.96
N MET A 234 -1.65 13.50 -7.92
CA MET A 234 -1.37 13.83 -9.31
C MET A 234 -2.55 14.63 -9.88
N GLN A 235 -2.28 15.73 -10.56
CA GLN A 235 -3.28 16.46 -11.33
C GLN A 235 -2.99 16.30 -12.82
N THR A 236 -4.03 15.94 -13.58
CA THR A 236 -3.89 15.66 -15.02
C THR A 236 -4.21 16.86 -15.92
N ARG A 237 -4.95 17.87 -15.42
CA ARG A 237 -5.32 19.07 -16.19
C ARG A 237 -5.41 20.33 -15.32
N PRO A 238 -4.47 21.28 -15.41
CA PRO A 238 -3.14 21.13 -16.04
C PRO A 238 -2.29 20.09 -15.30
N THR A 239 -1.26 19.57 -15.95
CA THR A 239 -0.36 18.58 -15.34
C THR A 239 0.38 19.20 -14.16
N GLY A 240 0.24 18.60 -12.99
CA GLY A 240 0.76 19.16 -11.75
C GLY A 240 0.63 18.22 -10.56
N ILE A 241 1.03 18.74 -9.41
CA ILE A 241 0.89 18.08 -8.11
C ILE A 241 0.07 19.01 -7.22
N VAL A 242 -1.02 18.50 -6.67
CA VAL A 242 -1.81 19.19 -5.65
C VAL A 242 -1.47 18.57 -4.31
N SER A 243 -1.28 19.40 -3.29
CA SER A 243 -1.08 18.91 -1.92
C SER A 243 -2.08 19.51 -0.94
N CYS A 244 -2.38 18.75 0.11
CA CYS A 244 -3.21 19.17 1.23
C CYS A 244 -2.53 18.76 2.53
N ASN A 245 -2.16 19.74 3.35
CA ASN A 245 -1.68 19.50 4.70
C ASN A 245 -2.89 19.21 5.59
N THR A 246 -2.97 17.97 6.09
CA THR A 246 -4.14 17.50 6.85
C THR A 246 -4.21 18.05 8.28
N SER A 247 -3.11 18.57 8.81
CA SER A 247 -3.08 19.21 10.13
C SER A 247 -3.66 20.62 10.09
N THR A 248 -3.38 21.36 9.02
CA THR A 248 -3.72 22.79 8.89
C THR A 248 -4.85 23.07 7.89
N GLY A 249 -5.19 22.12 7.02
CA GLY A 249 -6.12 22.30 5.90
C GLY A 249 -5.58 23.16 4.76
N VAL A 250 -4.27 23.46 4.74
CA VAL A 250 -3.66 24.27 3.68
C VAL A 250 -3.50 23.45 2.40
N TRP A 251 -4.00 24.00 1.29
CA TRP A 251 -3.86 23.42 -0.05
C TRP A 251 -2.83 24.17 -0.87
N THR A 252 -2.03 23.43 -1.64
CA THR A 252 -1.10 24.01 -2.63
C THR A 252 -1.25 23.30 -3.97
N GLN A 253 -0.95 24.02 -5.06
CA GLN A 253 -0.91 23.46 -6.40
C GLN A 253 0.39 23.88 -7.08
N HIS A 254 1.13 22.91 -7.62
CA HIS A 254 2.36 23.13 -8.37
C HIS A 254 2.23 22.52 -9.76
N LEU A 255 2.55 23.30 -10.79
CA LEU A 255 2.58 22.80 -12.15
C LEU A 255 3.90 22.05 -12.38
N ILE A 256 3.82 20.96 -13.14
CA ILE A 256 5.00 20.22 -13.56
C ILE A 256 5.05 20.12 -15.07
N GLN A 257 6.25 20.18 -15.62
CA GLN A 257 6.49 19.89 -17.03
C GLN A 257 6.74 18.40 -17.18
N ALA A 258 5.67 17.63 -17.42
CA ALA A 258 5.80 16.21 -17.72
C ALA A 258 6.51 16.01 -19.07
N PRO A 259 7.30 14.94 -19.23
CA PRO A 259 7.95 14.64 -20.50
C PRO A 259 6.95 14.54 -21.65
N LEU A 260 7.38 14.94 -22.85
CA LEU A 260 6.59 14.78 -24.06
C LEU A 260 6.21 13.30 -24.25
N TYR A 261 5.01 13.03 -24.75
CA TYR A 261 4.47 11.69 -24.96
C TYR A 261 4.30 10.83 -23.69
N SER A 262 4.37 11.44 -22.50
CA SER A 262 4.07 10.73 -21.27
C SER A 262 2.57 10.56 -21.03
N SER A 263 2.17 9.43 -20.45
CA SER A 263 0.78 9.13 -20.07
C SER A 263 0.72 8.33 -18.76
N ASN A 264 -0.49 8.18 -18.21
CA ASN A 264 -0.74 7.38 -16.99
C ASN A 264 0.21 7.73 -15.83
N LEU A 265 0.33 9.03 -15.55
CA LEU A 265 1.18 9.54 -14.50
C LEU A 265 0.57 9.24 -13.13
N GLU A 266 1.34 8.56 -12.28
CA GLU A 266 0.99 8.17 -10.92
C GLU A 266 2.09 8.63 -9.95
N LEU A 267 1.71 8.99 -8.72
CA LEU A 267 2.68 9.36 -7.69
C LEU A 267 3.07 8.15 -6.84
N ALA A 268 4.27 8.23 -6.28
CA ALA A 268 4.74 7.31 -5.25
C ALA A 268 5.66 8.02 -4.24
N GLU A 269 5.85 7.42 -3.07
CA GLU A 269 6.76 7.92 -2.04
C GLU A 269 8.06 7.10 -1.99
N SER A 270 9.19 7.78 -1.79
CA SER A 270 10.48 7.16 -1.49
C SER A 270 11.36 8.05 -0.61
N GLY A 271 11.55 7.68 0.66
CA GLY A 271 12.43 8.38 1.60
C GLY A 271 12.03 9.83 1.86
N GLY A 272 10.73 10.09 2.00
CA GLY A 272 10.15 11.43 2.16
C GLY A 272 10.26 12.29 0.90
N GLN A 273 10.30 11.66 -0.28
CA GLN A 273 10.37 12.31 -1.58
C GLN A 273 9.25 11.81 -2.48
N ILE A 274 8.74 12.72 -3.31
CA ILE A 274 7.73 12.39 -4.30
C ILE A 274 8.44 11.85 -5.54
N MET A 275 8.00 10.68 -5.95
CA MET A 275 8.35 10.04 -7.21
C MET A 275 7.15 10.13 -8.14
N LEU A 276 7.42 10.30 -9.43
CA LEU A 276 6.44 10.25 -10.51
C LEU A 276 6.75 9.02 -11.35
N VAL A 277 5.73 8.21 -11.61
CA VAL A 277 5.84 7.01 -12.44
C VAL A 277 4.89 7.19 -13.61
N GLY A 278 5.32 6.85 -14.81
CA GLY A 278 4.47 7.00 -15.99
C GLY A 278 4.93 6.17 -17.16
N LEU A 279 4.06 6.10 -18.15
CA LEU A 279 4.39 5.52 -19.44
C LEU A 279 5.04 6.59 -20.32
N LEU A 280 6.07 6.19 -21.06
CA LEU A 280 6.63 6.95 -22.15
C LEU A 280 6.63 6.04 -23.39
N THR A 281 5.94 6.49 -24.44
CA THR A 281 5.83 5.73 -25.69
C THR A 281 6.49 6.50 -26.83
N GLU A 282 7.62 5.99 -27.29
CA GLU A 282 8.38 6.56 -28.41
C GLU A 282 8.62 5.46 -29.45
N ASN A 283 8.38 5.74 -30.74
CA ASN A 283 8.61 4.80 -31.83
C ASN A 283 7.97 3.41 -31.61
N ASN A 284 6.73 3.38 -31.11
CA ASN A 284 5.97 2.17 -30.74
C ASN A 284 6.59 1.32 -29.62
N VAL A 285 7.56 1.86 -28.88
CA VAL A 285 8.17 1.22 -27.72
C VAL A 285 7.64 1.87 -26.44
N THR A 286 7.01 1.07 -25.59
CA THR A 286 6.50 1.52 -24.30
C THR A 286 7.52 1.27 -23.20
N CYS A 287 7.84 2.32 -22.45
CA CYS A 287 8.67 2.29 -21.25
C CYS A 287 7.86 2.71 -20.03
N VAL A 288 8.10 2.06 -18.89
CA VAL A 288 7.77 2.64 -17.59
C VAL A 288 8.98 3.45 -17.14
N CYS A 289 8.76 4.74 -16.94
CA CYS A 289 9.78 5.67 -16.51
C CYS A 289 9.48 6.16 -15.09
N ILE A 290 10.55 6.38 -14.33
CA ILE A 290 10.48 6.80 -12.94
C ILE A 290 11.27 8.10 -12.82
N TRP A 291 10.59 9.16 -12.41
CA TRP A 291 11.17 10.47 -12.16
C TRP A 291 11.11 10.81 -10.69
N LYS A 292 12.17 11.42 -10.18
CA LYS A 292 12.19 12.07 -8.88
C LYS A 292 11.76 13.52 -9.06
N VAL A 293 10.79 13.96 -8.25
CA VAL A 293 10.37 15.36 -8.19
C VAL A 293 11.31 16.12 -7.27
N GLN A 294 11.92 17.19 -7.76
CA GLN A 294 12.80 18.03 -6.94
C GLN A 294 11.99 18.89 -5.96
N LYS A 295 12.33 18.85 -4.65
CA LYS A 295 11.58 19.43 -3.52
C LYS A 295 11.32 20.94 -3.56
N VAL A 296 11.92 21.68 -4.49
CA VAL A 296 11.80 23.15 -4.57
C VAL A 296 11.34 23.60 -5.96
N THR A 297 11.99 23.08 -7.00
CA THR A 297 11.74 23.49 -8.38
C THR A 297 10.59 22.72 -9.03
N PHE A 298 10.17 21.60 -8.44
CA PHE A 298 9.22 20.64 -9.03
C PHE A 298 9.64 20.12 -10.41
N LEU A 299 10.94 20.24 -10.73
CA LEU A 299 11.52 19.64 -11.93
C LEU A 299 11.62 18.13 -11.77
N LEU A 300 11.42 17.44 -12.88
CA LEU A 300 11.50 15.99 -12.97
C LEU A 300 12.90 15.58 -13.36
N LYS A 301 13.56 14.81 -12.50
CA LYS A 301 14.82 14.14 -12.82
C LYS A 301 14.57 12.66 -12.99
N GLU A 302 14.83 12.13 -14.16
CA GLU A 302 14.70 10.69 -14.37
C GLU A 302 15.70 9.91 -13.51
N VAL A 303 15.20 8.85 -12.88
CA VAL A 303 15.95 7.96 -12.00
C VAL A 303 16.25 6.64 -12.69
N ASP A 304 15.25 6.09 -13.36
CA ASP A 304 15.34 4.82 -14.06
C ASP A 304 14.19 4.66 -15.08
N ARG A 305 14.37 3.73 -16.01
CA ARG A 305 13.31 3.32 -16.94
C ARG A 305 13.45 1.85 -17.30
N ARG A 306 12.32 1.20 -17.56
CA ARG A 306 12.26 -0.17 -18.08
C ARG A 306 11.39 -0.24 -19.31
N GLN A 307 11.95 -0.81 -20.37
CA GLN A 307 11.25 -1.08 -21.62
C GLN A 307 10.45 -2.39 -21.53
N PHE A 308 9.26 -2.40 -22.12
CA PHE A 308 8.41 -3.59 -22.25
C PHE A 308 8.14 -3.89 -23.72
N SER A 309 9.02 -4.68 -24.33
CA SER A 309 8.93 -5.09 -25.74
C SER A 309 7.66 -5.86 -26.08
N GLU A 310 7.06 -6.53 -25.09
CA GLU A 310 5.84 -7.32 -25.20
C GLU A 310 4.65 -6.45 -25.66
N PHE A 311 4.65 -5.17 -25.32
CA PHE A 311 3.60 -4.22 -25.66
C PHE A 311 3.85 -3.42 -26.93
N ARG A 312 4.84 -3.79 -27.76
CA ARG A 312 5.19 -3.02 -28.95
C ARG A 312 4.00 -2.79 -29.87
N GLY A 313 3.71 -1.53 -30.18
CA GLY A 313 2.58 -1.12 -31.03
C GLY A 313 1.19 -1.32 -30.40
N LYS A 314 1.09 -1.60 -29.10
CA LYS A 314 -0.18 -1.76 -28.38
C LYS A 314 -0.48 -0.55 -27.52
N SER A 315 -1.77 -0.28 -27.31
CA SER A 315 -2.22 0.70 -26.31
C SER A 315 -2.06 0.09 -24.91
N VAL A 316 -1.28 0.76 -24.07
CA VAL A 316 -0.94 0.30 -22.72
C VAL A 316 -1.51 1.26 -21.70
N SER A 317 -2.15 0.73 -20.67
CA SER A 317 -2.50 1.45 -19.46
C SER A 317 -1.56 1.04 -18.33
N LEU A 318 -1.25 1.98 -17.45
CA LEU A 318 -0.46 1.76 -16.24
C LEU A 318 -1.31 2.14 -15.03
N ALA A 319 -1.29 1.28 -14.03
CA ALA A 319 -1.60 1.60 -12.65
C ALA A 319 -0.33 1.36 -11.81
N CYS A 320 -0.01 2.28 -10.91
CA CYS A 320 1.15 2.17 -10.04
C CYS A 320 0.74 2.43 -8.60
N LEU A 321 1.15 1.54 -7.70
CA LEU A 321 1.09 1.73 -6.27
C LEU A 321 2.51 1.88 -5.76
N GLY A 322 2.77 2.83 -4.85
CA GLY A 322 4.12 3.00 -4.35
C GLY A 322 4.15 3.69 -3.00
N ASN A 323 4.96 3.14 -2.11
CA ASN A 323 5.23 3.68 -0.78
C ASN A 323 6.65 3.26 -0.38
N LYS A 324 7.33 4.04 0.44
CA LYS A 324 8.67 3.78 1.00
C LYS A 324 9.69 3.22 0.02
N GLY A 325 9.69 3.72 -1.22
CA GLY A 325 10.67 3.36 -2.24
C GLY A 325 10.47 1.99 -2.88
N LEU A 326 9.34 1.32 -2.65
CA LEU A 326 8.94 0.15 -3.43
C LEU A 326 7.68 0.48 -4.23
N LEU A 327 7.76 0.22 -5.54
CA LEU A 327 6.68 0.43 -6.49
C LEU A 327 6.15 -0.92 -6.97
N LEU A 328 4.85 -1.00 -7.21
CA LEU A 328 4.20 -2.08 -7.94
C LEU A 328 3.49 -1.47 -9.14
N CYS A 329 3.99 -1.79 -10.33
CA CYS A 329 3.42 -1.36 -11.59
C CYS A 329 2.62 -2.50 -12.21
N TYR A 330 1.39 -2.20 -12.61
CA TYR A 330 0.54 -3.09 -13.37
C TYR A 330 0.25 -2.48 -14.73
N LEU A 331 0.80 -3.12 -15.75
CA LEU A 331 0.60 -2.75 -17.15
C LEU A 331 -0.46 -3.64 -17.75
N THR A 332 -1.39 -3.04 -18.49
CA THR A 332 -2.42 -3.77 -19.23
C THR A 332 -2.51 -3.27 -20.66
N SER A 333 -2.76 -4.21 -21.55
CA SER A 333 -3.10 -4.00 -22.96
C SER A 333 -4.13 -5.08 -23.32
N ASN A 334 -4.88 -4.93 -24.42
CA ASN A 334 -5.86 -5.95 -24.84
C ASN A 334 -5.31 -7.38 -24.70
N ASN A 335 -5.95 -8.19 -23.84
CA ASN A 335 -5.62 -9.59 -23.50
C ASN A 335 -4.21 -9.83 -22.95
N MET A 336 -3.50 -8.80 -22.53
CA MET A 336 -2.16 -8.90 -21.96
C MET A 336 -2.00 -8.07 -20.71
N TYR A 337 -1.21 -8.59 -19.79
CA TYR A 337 -0.86 -7.90 -18.57
C TYR A 337 0.59 -8.15 -18.23
N TYR A 338 1.15 -7.25 -17.44
CA TYR A 338 2.48 -7.41 -16.87
C TYR A 338 2.51 -6.74 -15.50
N MET A 339 2.94 -7.46 -14.48
CA MET A 339 3.07 -6.93 -13.13
C MET A 339 4.54 -6.99 -12.71
N VAL A 340 5.06 -5.87 -12.23
CA VAL A 340 6.44 -5.75 -11.75
C VAL A 340 6.52 -4.94 -10.49
N THR A 341 7.41 -5.32 -9.60
CA THR A 341 7.91 -4.42 -8.56
C THR A 341 9.18 -3.73 -9.01
N TYR A 342 9.38 -2.52 -8.49
CA TYR A 342 10.63 -1.79 -8.60
C TYR A 342 11.07 -1.28 -7.23
N ASN A 343 12.26 -1.67 -6.80
CA ASN A 343 12.86 -1.17 -5.58
C ASN A 343 13.82 -0.01 -5.92
N VAL A 344 13.47 1.20 -5.48
CA VAL A 344 14.19 2.45 -5.80
C VAL A 344 15.62 2.45 -5.26
N ALA A 345 15.84 1.86 -4.07
CA ALA A 345 17.16 1.84 -3.43
C ALA A 345 18.13 0.91 -4.18
N THR A 346 17.66 -0.27 -4.58
CA THR A 346 18.48 -1.29 -5.25
C THR A 346 18.46 -1.18 -6.78
N ARG A 347 17.54 -0.37 -7.33
CA ARG A 347 17.23 -0.26 -8.77
C ARG A 347 16.93 -1.60 -9.44
N LYS A 348 16.31 -2.51 -8.69
CA LYS A 348 15.95 -3.84 -9.19
C LYS A 348 14.49 -3.89 -9.57
N TRP A 349 14.25 -4.40 -10.78
CA TRP A 349 12.92 -4.74 -11.28
C TRP A 349 12.68 -6.23 -11.11
N VAL A 350 11.60 -6.62 -10.45
CA VAL A 350 11.23 -8.02 -10.24
C VAL A 350 9.86 -8.27 -10.85
N LYS A 351 9.72 -9.36 -11.60
CA LYS A 351 8.42 -9.75 -12.18
C LYS A 351 7.57 -10.36 -11.07
N VAL A 352 6.31 -9.93 -10.98
CA VAL A 352 5.33 -10.50 -10.05
C VAL A 352 4.37 -11.38 -10.83
N CYS A 353 4.20 -12.62 -10.37
CA CYS A 353 3.17 -13.52 -10.90
C CYS A 353 1.86 -13.26 -10.18
N LEU A 354 0.74 -13.20 -10.92
CA LEU A 354 -0.58 -13.11 -10.32
C LEU A 354 -0.91 -14.39 -9.51
N PRO A 355 -1.79 -14.28 -8.49
CA PRO A 355 -2.30 -15.43 -7.77
C PRO A 355 -3.04 -16.40 -8.73
N HIS A 356 -3.02 -17.69 -8.40
CA HIS A 356 -3.61 -18.75 -9.21
C HIS A 356 -5.10 -18.50 -9.48
N GLY A 357 -5.56 -18.76 -10.71
CA GLY A 357 -6.94 -18.53 -11.13
C GLY A 357 -7.28 -17.10 -11.55
N ARG A 358 -6.31 -16.17 -11.52
CA ARG A 358 -6.49 -14.75 -11.88
C ARG A 358 -5.85 -14.35 -13.21
N GLU A 359 -5.70 -15.29 -14.14
CA GLU A 359 -5.32 -14.92 -15.51
C GLU A 359 -6.45 -14.05 -16.10
N PRO A 360 -6.14 -12.89 -16.70
CA PRO A 360 -7.15 -12.05 -17.30
C PRO A 360 -7.79 -12.82 -18.46
N HIS A 361 -9.06 -13.17 -18.28
CA HIS A 361 -9.91 -13.59 -19.38
C HIS A 361 -10.08 -12.42 -20.35
N ALA A 362 -10.25 -12.75 -21.64
CA ALA A 362 -10.12 -11.86 -22.80
C ALA A 362 -11.08 -10.65 -22.88
N GLU A 363 -11.86 -10.38 -21.84
CA GLU A 363 -12.91 -9.35 -21.84
C GLU A 363 -12.87 -8.41 -20.62
N ASN A 364 -12.19 -8.77 -19.53
CA ASN A 364 -12.17 -7.95 -18.32
C ASN A 364 -10.87 -7.16 -18.22
N ARG A 365 -10.96 -5.85 -18.46
CA ARG A 365 -9.97 -4.90 -17.96
C ARG A 365 -10.00 -5.03 -16.44
N VAL A 366 -9.01 -5.70 -15.85
CA VAL A 366 -8.93 -5.80 -14.41
C VAL A 366 -8.62 -4.40 -13.86
N LEU A 367 -9.67 -3.65 -13.51
CA LEU A 367 -9.51 -2.43 -12.73
C LEU A 367 -9.04 -2.86 -11.34
N MET A 368 -7.77 -2.61 -11.06
CA MET A 368 -7.21 -2.89 -9.74
C MET A 368 -7.29 -1.63 -8.90
N HIS A 369 -7.97 -1.73 -7.77
CA HIS A 369 -7.87 -0.76 -6.70
C HIS A 369 -6.89 -1.28 -5.66
N GLY A 370 -6.08 -0.40 -5.10
CA GLY A 370 -5.09 -0.84 -4.13
C GLY A 370 -4.37 0.29 -3.45
N THR A 371 -3.60 -0.08 -2.43
CA THR A 371 -2.68 0.83 -1.76
C THR A 371 -1.45 0.05 -1.30
N ALA A 372 -0.32 0.74 -1.25
CA ALA A 372 0.91 0.21 -0.66
C ALA A 372 0.97 0.65 0.80
N PHE A 373 0.93 -0.30 1.73
CA PHE A 373 0.90 -0.04 3.16
C PHE A 373 2.14 -0.60 3.86
N GLN A 374 2.55 0.02 4.95
CA GLN A 374 3.61 -0.49 5.80
C GLN A 374 3.04 -1.57 6.74
N PRO A 375 3.47 -2.84 6.65
CA PRO A 375 3.01 -3.84 7.62
C PRO A 375 3.43 -3.43 9.04
N CYS A 376 2.47 -3.39 9.97
CA CYS A 376 2.70 -3.04 11.38
C CYS A 376 1.68 -3.77 12.26
N LEU A 377 2.13 -4.67 13.14
CA LEU A 377 1.23 -5.46 14.00
C LEU A 377 0.61 -4.64 15.15
N THR A 378 1.24 -3.54 15.51
CA THR A 378 0.89 -2.74 16.68
C THR A 378 -0.01 -1.56 16.33
N ALA A 379 -0.23 -1.32 15.03
CA ALA A 379 -1.09 -0.26 14.54
C ALA A 379 -2.56 -0.57 14.90
N MET A 380 -3.24 0.41 15.51
CA MET A 380 -4.62 0.28 15.98
C MET A 380 -5.52 1.39 15.39
N PRO A 381 -6.74 1.05 14.91
CA PRO A 381 -7.67 1.99 14.26
C PRO A 381 -8.56 2.84 15.20
#